data_AF-A0A3D3W8G6-F1
#
_entry.id   AF-A0A3D3W8G6-F1
#
_cell.length_a   1.000
_cell.length_b   1.000
_cell.length_c   1.000
_cell.angle_alpha   90.00
_cell.angle_beta   90.00
_cell.angle_gamma   90.00
#
_symmetry.space_group_name_H-M   'P 1'
#
loop_
_entity.id
_entity.type
_entity.pdbx_description
1 polymer ?
#
loop_
_entity_poly.entity_id
_entity_poly.type
_entity_poly.pdbx_seq_one_letter_code
_entity_poly.pdbx_strand_id
1 'polypeptide(L)' 'MLKRREKQVLEDIARERMPVKERCDLDDREFCRILKKLSEQNYIQGIDFVTVENDASVPVFLDFDVTLKGQDTLGFFE' A
#
# COMPACT_ATOMS: atom_id res chain seq x y z
N MET A 1 -12.42 1.57 -8.49
CA MET A 1 -12.74 2.12 -7.15
C MET A 1 -12.01 1.31 -6.08
N LEU A 2 -11.32 1.99 -5.17
CA LEU A 2 -10.66 1.35 -4.03
C LEU A 2 -11.68 0.95 -2.96
N LYS A 3 -11.45 -0.20 -2.33
CA LYS A 3 -12.21 -0.63 -1.15
C LYS A 3 -11.78 0.19 0.07
N ARG A 4 -12.62 0.22 1.11
CA ARG A 4 -12.35 0.95 2.36
C ARG A 4 -10.96 0.68 2.96
N ARG A 5 -10.58 -0.61 3.05
CA ARG A 5 -9.26 -1.02 3.58
C ARG A 5 -8.09 -0.59 2.68
N GLU A 6 -8.27 -0.65 1.36
CA GLU A 6 -7.27 -0.19 0.39
C GLU A 6 -7.06 1.32 0.50
N LYS A 7 -8.14 2.08 0.70
CA LYS A 7 -8.09 3.52 0.95
C LYS A 7 -7.35 3.84 2.24
N GLN A 8 -7.60 3.11 3.33
CA GLN A 8 -6.89 3.31 4.60
C GLN A 8 -5.38 3.08 4.48
N VAL A 9 -4.96 2.02 3.78
CA VAL A 9 -3.52 1.77 3.54
C VAL A 9 -2.90 2.90 2.71
N LEU A 10 -3.62 3.36 1.67
CA LEU A 10 -3.18 4.48 0.85
C LEU A 10 -3.08 5.79 1.66
N GLU A 11 -4.02 6.06 2.56
CA GLU A 11 -4.02 7.24 3.45
C GLU A 11 -2.87 7.22 4.46
N ASP A 12 -2.52 6.05 5.01
CA ASP A 12 -1.38 5.94 5.92
C ASP A 12 -0.07 6.24 5.17
N ILE A 13 0.10 5.69 3.95
CA ILE A 13 1.26 5.98 3.10
C ILE A 13 1.32 7.47 2.73
N ALA A 14 0.19 8.08 2.36
CA ALA A 14 0.12 9.51 2.02
C ALA A 14 0.50 10.44 3.17
N ARG A 15 0.37 9.98 4.41
CA ARG A 15 0.74 10.72 5.62
C ARG A 15 2.16 10.42 6.07
N GLU A 16 2.98 9.80 5.21
CA GLU A 16 4.32 9.31 5.50
C GLU A 16 4.36 8.39 6.74
N ARG A 17 3.23 7.73 7.04
CA ARG A 17 3.16 6.75 8.11
C ARG A 17 3.44 5.39 7.51
N MET A 18 4.36 4.66 8.13
CA MET A 18 4.61 3.28 7.78
C MET A 18 3.29 2.50 7.93
N PRO A 19 2.72 1.94 6.84
CA PRO A 19 1.47 1.22 6.93
C PRO A 19 1.73 -0.06 7.72
N VAL A 20 1.00 -0.26 8.82
CA VAL A 20 1.10 -1.46 9.65
C VAL A 20 -0.22 -2.20 9.62
N LYS A 21 -0.14 -3.52 9.41
CA LYS A 21 -1.29 -4.41 9.25
C LYS A 21 -2.26 -4.32 10.44
N GLU A 22 -1.76 -4.09 11.66
CA GLU A 22 -2.58 -3.95 12.86
C GLU A 22 -3.51 -2.73 12.82
N ARG A 23 -3.10 -1.62 12.20
CA ARG A 23 -3.95 -0.41 12.08
C ARG A 23 -5.12 -0.61 11.12
N CYS A 24 -4.96 -1.52 10.17
CA CYS A 24 -5.97 -1.81 9.16
C CYS A 24 -6.83 -3.03 9.48
N ASP A 25 -6.58 -3.70 10.61
CA ASP A 25 -7.24 -4.97 10.99
C ASP A 25 -7.09 -6.01 9.86
N LEU A 26 -5.86 -6.15 9.36
CA LEU A 26 -5.49 -7.01 8.24
C LEU A 26 -4.51 -8.10 8.68
N ASP A 27 -4.71 -9.32 8.18
CA ASP A 27 -3.67 -10.35 8.21
C ASP A 27 -2.54 -10.03 7.21
N ASP A 28 -1.35 -10.59 7.42
CA ASP A 28 -0.18 -10.37 6.55
C ASP A 28 -0.47 -10.61 5.07
N ARG A 29 -1.22 -11.68 4.76
CA ARG A 29 -1.61 -12.01 3.38
C ARG A 29 -2.50 -10.95 2.74
N GLU A 30 -3.48 -10.43 3.47
CA GLU A 30 -4.37 -9.40 2.96
C GLU A 30 -3.62 -8.07 2.78
N PHE A 31 -2.78 -7.73 3.75
CA PHE A 31 -1.97 -6.51 3.71
C PHE A 31 -0.99 -6.50 2.52
N CYS A 32 -0.22 -7.58 2.33
CA CYS A 32 0.66 -7.72 1.17
C CYS A 32 -0.12 -7.65 -0.15
N ARG A 33 -1.31 -8.28 -0.21
CA ARG A 33 -2.15 -8.25 -1.41
C ARG A 33 -2.64 -6.84 -1.73
N ILE A 34 -3.00 -6.06 -0.72
CA ILE A 34 -3.42 -4.66 -0.90
C ILE A 34 -2.25 -3.81 -1.40
N LEU A 35 -1.08 -3.91 -0.76
CA LEU A 35 0.11 -3.17 -1.21
C LEU A 35 0.47 -3.52 -2.65
N LYS A 36 0.48 -4.81 -3.00
CA LYS A 36 0.77 -5.28 -4.36
C LYS A 36 -0.24 -4.71 -5.36
N LYS A 37 -1.52 -4.78 -5.04
CA LYS A 37 -2.59 -4.23 -5.88
C LYS A 37 -2.46 -2.70 -6.05
N LEU A 38 -2.16 -1.97 -4.98
CA LEU A 38 -1.98 -0.52 -5.03
C LEU A 38 -0.77 -0.14 -5.89
N SER A 39 0.33 -0.89 -5.76
CA SER A 39 1.55 -0.72 -6.55
C SER A 39 1.31 -1.04 -8.03
N GLU A 40 0.70 -2.19 -8.34
CA GLU A 40 0.37 -2.62 -9.72
C GLU A 40 -0.59 -1.64 -10.41
N GLN A 41 -1.50 -1.03 -9.66
CA GLN A 41 -2.42 -0.02 -10.18
C GLN A 41 -1.84 1.41 -10.18
N ASN A 42 -0.55 1.57 -9.84
CA ASN A 42 0.16 2.85 -9.84
C ASN A 42 -0.47 3.88 -8.89
N TYR A 43 -0.96 3.47 -7.72
CA TYR A 43 -1.36 4.40 -6.65
C TYR A 43 -0.22 4.71 -5.69
N ILE A 44 0.72 3.78 -5.54
CA ILE A 44 1.91 3.90 -4.69
C ILE A 44 3.13 3.42 -5.47
N GLN A 45 4.31 3.88 -5.06
CA GLN A 45 5.61 3.51 -5.61
C GLN A 45 6.61 3.25 -4.48
N GLY A 46 7.82 2.78 -4.83
CA GLY A 46 8.90 2.58 -3.85
C GLY A 46 8.73 1.39 -2.91
N ILE A 47 7.90 0.41 -3.30
CA ILE A 47 7.73 -0.86 -2.60
C ILE A 47 8.15 -1.99 -3.53
N ASP A 48 9.10 -2.81 -3.08
CA ASP A 48 9.50 -4.04 -3.75
C ASP A 48 8.86 -5.25 -3.07
N PHE A 49 8.68 -6.35 -3.80
CA PHE A 49 8.05 -7.57 -3.27
C PHE A 49 9.02 -8.73 -3.43
N VAL A 50 9.69 -9.09 -2.34
CA VAL A 50 10.62 -10.22 -2.34
C VAL A 50 9.89 -11.51 -2.01
N THR A 51 10.11 -12.54 -2.82
CA THR A 51 9.64 -13.90 -2.53
C THR A 51 10.61 -14.56 -1.57
N VAL A 52 10.14 -14.98 -0.40
CA VAL A 52 10.92 -15.81 0.53
C VAL A 52 10.63 -17.30 0.31
N GLU A 53 11.51 -18.19 0.79
CA GLU A 53 11.55 -19.66 0.54
C GLU A 53 10.25 -20.46 0.76
N ASN A 54 9.16 -19.83 1.24
CA ASN A 54 7.84 -20.42 1.42
C ASN A 54 6.76 -19.82 0.49
N ASP A 55 7.15 -19.28 -0.67
CA ASP A 55 6.26 -18.63 -1.65
C ASP A 55 5.51 -17.40 -1.09
N ALA A 56 5.91 -16.94 0.10
CA ALA A 56 5.36 -15.73 0.72
C ALA A 56 6.06 -14.51 0.12
N SER A 57 5.28 -13.55 -0.40
CA SER A 57 5.81 -12.26 -0.84
C SER A 57 5.78 -11.28 0.34
N VAL A 58 6.94 -10.73 0.69
CA VAL A 58 7.07 -9.72 1.75
C VAL A 58 7.35 -8.35 1.12
N PRO A 59 6.63 -7.28 1.50
CA PRO A 59 6.89 -5.94 1.01
C PRO A 59 8.16 -5.38 1.64
N VAL A 60 9.06 -4.85 0.81
CA VAL A 60 10.24 -4.10 1.23
C VAL A 60 10.00 -2.64 0.85
N PHE A 61 9.90 -1.79 1.86
CA PHE A 61 9.70 -0.36 1.69
C PHE A 61 11.06 0.32 1.49
N LEU A 62 11.29 0.91 0.33
CA LEU A 62 12.54 1.60 -0.01
C LEU A 62 12.36 3.11 0.12
N ASP A 63 11.67 3.71 -0.85
CA ASP A 63 11.35 5.14 -0.92
C ASP A 63 9.85 5.26 -1.24
N PHE A 64 9.05 4.72 -0.31
CA PHE A 64 7.65 4.48 -0.57
C PHE A 64 6.86 5.79 -0.51
N ASP A 65 6.08 6.05 -1.57
CA ASP A 65 5.31 7.29 -1.69
C ASP A 65 4.01 7.02 -2.47
N VAL A 66 3.05 7.93 -2.31
CA VAL A 66 1.82 7.96 -3.09
C VAL A 66 2.06 8.68 -4.40
N THR A 67 1.66 8.07 -5.51
CA THR A 67 1.76 8.69 -6.83
C THR A 67 0.72 9.80 -6.98
N LEU A 68 0.82 10.63 -8.03
CA LEU A 68 -0.21 11.62 -8.37
C LEU A 68 -1.62 11.01 -8.46
N LYS A 69 -1.74 9.80 -9.02
CA LYS A 69 -3.00 9.06 -9.11
C LYS A 69 -3.53 8.65 -7.73
N GLY A 70 -2.64 8.23 -6.83
CA GLY A 70 -2.99 7.95 -5.44
C GLY A 70 -3.49 9.18 -4.70
N GLN A 71 -2.83 10.32 -4.88
CA GLN A 71 -3.23 11.60 -4.27
C GLN A 71 -4.60 12.08 -4.77
N ASP A 72 -4.84 12.00 -6.08
CA ASP A 72 -6.15 12.32 -6.69
C ASP A 72 -7.26 11.42 -6.13
N THR A 73 -6.97 10.13 -5.96
CA THR A 73 -7.92 9.16 -5.37
C THR A 73 -8.27 9.46 -3.92
N LEU A 74 -7.36 10.10 -3.18
CA LEU A 74 -7.59 10.53 -1.80
C LEU A 74 -8.29 11.88 -1.69
N GLY A 75 -8.33 12.66 -2.78
CA GLY A 75 -8.89 14.02 -2.78
C GLY A 75 -7.94 15.05 -2.19
N PHE A 76 -6.62 14.84 -2.27
CA PHE A 76 -5.63 15.82 -1.77
C PHE A 76 -5.48 17.07 -2.64
N PHE A 77 -6.09 17.09 -3.83
CA PHE A 77 -6.23 18.28 -4.66
C PHE A 77 -7.63 18.88 -4.45
N GLU A 78 -7.77 19.67 -3.38
CA GLU A 78 -8.82 20.70 -3.23
C GLU A 78 -8.16 22.08 -3.05
#